data_AF-A0A2T4I521-F1
#
_entry.id   AF-A0A2T4I521-F1
#
_cell.length_a   1.000
_cell.length_b   1.000
_cell.length_c   1.000
_cell.angle_alpha   90.00
_cell.angle_beta   90.00
_cell.angle_gamma   90.00
#
_symmetry.space_group_name_H-M   'P 1'
#
loop_
_entity.id
_entity.type
_entity.pdbx_description
1 polymer ?
#
loop_
_entity_poly.entity_id
_entity_poly.type
_entity_poly.pdbx_seq_one_letter_code
_entity_poly.pdbx_strand_id
1 'polypeptide(L)' 'MYFTERVLTEELVEAKRLLERALTILDKHEEHAAAYSACEAIERLIGAPSTLEQWYMMTGRNPDGSSAH' A
#
# COMPACT_ATOMS: atom_id res chain seq x y z
N MET A 1 16.51 -8.83 -6.99
CA MET A 1 16.14 -7.83 -5.97
C MET A 1 15.11 -8.47 -5.06
N TYR A 2 15.44 -8.70 -3.79
CA TYR A 2 14.49 -9.19 -2.81
C TYR A 2 13.66 -7.99 -2.32
N PHE A 3 12.40 -7.90 -2.75
CA PHE A 3 11.47 -6.97 -2.14
C PHE A 3 11.04 -7.61 -0.83
N THR A 4 11.65 -7.16 0.27
CA THR A 4 11.24 -7.57 1.61
C THR A 4 9.83 -7.04 1.81
N GLU A 5 8.85 -7.95 1.91
CA GLU A 5 7.52 -7.62 2.41
C GLU A 5 7.72 -6.74 3.65
N ARG A 6 7.17 -5.52 3.63
CA ARG A 6 7.46 -4.53 4.66
C ARG A 6 6.76 -5.00 5.94
N VAL A 7 7.48 -5.76 6.76
CA VAL A 7 6.99 -6.19 8.07
C VAL A 7 6.81 -4.93 8.90
N LEU A 8 5.55 -4.53 9.07
CA LEU A 8 5.20 -3.41 9.92
C LEU A 8 5.53 -3.78 11.36
N THR A 9 6.16 -2.86 12.08
CA THR A 9 6.25 -2.95 13.54
C THR A 9 4.84 -2.87 14.15
N GLU A 10 4.66 -3.31 15.39
CA GLU A 10 3.36 -3.25 16.07
C GLU A 10 2.77 -1.82 16.07
N GLU A 11 3.61 -0.80 16.27
CA GLU A 11 3.20 0.61 16.21
C GLU A 11 2.70 1.02 14.82
N LEU A 12 3.34 0.54 13.75
CA LEU A 12 2.91 0.82 12.38
C LEU A 12 1.64 0.04 12.01
N VAL A 13 1.45 -1.17 12.55
CA VAL A 13 0.18 -1.90 12.42
C VAL A 13 -0.97 -1.12 13.06
N GLU A 14 -0.74 -0.52 14.23
CA GLU A 14 -1.75 0.29 14.89
C GLU A 14 -2.03 1.59 14.12
N ALA A 15 -1.00 2.26 13.61
CA ALA A 15 -1.17 3.42 12.73
C ALA A 15 -2.00 3.08 11.48
N LYS A 16 -1.78 1.91 10.87
CA LYS A 16 -2.59 1.41 9.74
C LYS A 16 -4.06 1.28 10.12
N ARG A 17 -4.37 0.65 11.25
CA ARG A 17 -5.76 0.45 11.73
C ARG A 17 -6.47 1.78 11.97
N LEU A 18 -5.76 2.76 12.53
CA LEU A 18 -6.30 4.11 12.73
C LEU A 18 -6.61 4.79 11.39
N LEU A 19 -5.76 4.64 10.38
CA LEU A 19 -5.99 5.15 9.02
C LEU A 19 -7.18 4.44 8.35
N GLU A 20 -7.32 3.12 8.46
CA GLU A 20 -8.47 2.37 7.93
C GLU A 20 -9.80 2.81 8.57
N ARG A 21 -9.77 3.07 9.89
CA ARG A 21 -10.93 3.62 10.61
C ARG A 21 -11.24 5.04 10.16
N ALA A 22 -10.23 5.89 9.99
CA ALA A 22 -10.41 7.25 9.50
C ALA A 22 -11.02 7.26 8.08
N LEU A 23 -10.47 6.44 7.18
CA LEU A 23 -11.00 6.25 5.83
C LEU A 23 -12.50 5.89 5.85
N THR A 24 -12.91 4.94 6.68
CA THR A 24 -14.31 4.52 6.82
C THR A 24 -15.22 5.67 7.25
N ILE A 25 -14.76 6.52 8.18
CA ILE A 25 -15.54 7.68 8.64
C ILE A 25 -15.62 8.74 7.54
N LEU A 26 -14.49 9.06 6.91
CA LEU A 26 -14.41 10.09 5.87
C LEU A 26 -15.26 9.72 4.65
N ASP A 27 -15.21 8.47 4.22
CA ASP A 27 -16.02 7.95 3.11
C ASP A 27 -17.52 8.05 3.40
N LYS A 28 -17.94 7.65 4.61
CA LYS A 28 -19.34 7.77 5.06
C LYS A 28 -19.87 9.21 5.05
N HIS A 29 -18.99 10.18 5.24
CA HIS A 29 -19.33 11.61 5.29
C HIS A 29 -19.04 12.34 3.98
N GLU A 30 -18.75 11.62 2.89
CA GLU A 30 -18.46 12.18 1.56
C GLU A 30 -17.24 13.14 1.53
N GLU A 31 -16.33 13.01 2.51
CA GLU A 31 -15.10 13.79 2.62
C GLU A 31 -13.99 13.19 1.71
N HIS A 32 -14.26 13.15 0.40
CA HIS A 32 -13.48 12.37 -0.57
C HIS A 32 -12.00 12.76 -0.65
N ALA A 33 -11.65 14.05 -0.52
CA ALA A 33 -10.25 14.49 -0.56
C ALA A 33 -9.44 13.98 0.63
N ALA A 34 -10.06 13.96 1.82
CA ALA A 34 -9.45 13.43 3.02
C ALA A 34 -9.38 11.89 2.98
N ALA A 35 -10.43 11.23 2.48
CA ALA A 35 -10.44 9.78 2.26
C ALA A 35 -9.31 9.34 1.32
N TYR A 36 -9.11 10.06 0.21
CA TYR A 36 -8.01 9.80 -0.73
C TYR A 36 -6.63 9.89 -0.05
N SER A 37 -6.45 10.90 0.81
CA SER A 37 -5.20 11.06 1.57
C SER A 37 -4.94 9.89 2.54
N ALA A 38 -5.99 9.33 3.15
CA ALA A 38 -5.88 8.15 4.00
C ALA A 38 -5.50 6.89 3.20
N CYS A 39 -6.07 6.68 2.01
CA CYS A 39 -5.68 5.60 1.10
C CYS A 39 -4.21 5.68 0.73
N GLU A 40 -3.74 6.86 0.31
CA GLU A 40 -2.35 7.08 -0.11
C GLU A 40 -1.36 6.79 1.04
N ALA A 41 -1.72 7.17 2.27
CA ALA A 41 -0.93 6.87 3.46
C ALA A 41 -0.87 5.35 3.73
N ILE A 42 -1.99 4.63 3.63
CA ILE A 42 -2.06 3.17 3.82
C ILE A 42 -1.18 2.46 2.79
N GLU A 43 -1.28 2.83 1.51
CA GLU A 43 -0.49 2.25 0.42
C GLU A 43 1.01 2.40 0.64
N ARG A 44 1.46 3.59 1.03
CA ARG A 44 2.87 3.84 1.36
C ARG A 44 3.35 3.07 2.58
N LEU A 45 2.46 2.88 3.56
CA LEU A 45 2.78 2.16 4.79
C LEU A 45 3.02 0.68 4.49
N ILE A 46 2.09 0.03 3.79
CA ILE A 46 2.18 -1.40 3.44
C ILE A 46 3.18 -1.69 2.31
N GLY A 47 3.70 -0.65 1.65
CA GLY A 47 4.60 -0.79 0.52
C GLY A 47 3.90 -1.38 -0.71
N ALA A 48 2.63 -1.01 -0.93
CA ALA A 48 1.92 -1.39 -2.14
C ALA A 48 2.72 -0.93 -3.36
N PRO A 49 2.85 -1.77 -4.40
CA PRO A 49 3.60 -1.39 -5.59
C PRO A 49 2.93 -0.17 -6.22
N SER A 50 3.69 0.92 -6.35
CA SER A 50 3.20 2.17 -6.94
C SER A 50 3.23 2.14 -8.47
N THR A 51 3.80 1.08 -9.07
CA THR A 51 3.80 0.84 -10.52
C THR A 51 3.62 -0.63 -10.88
N LEU A 52 3.20 -0.89 -12.12
CA LEU A 52 3.08 -2.24 -12.69
C LEU A 52 4.43 -2.98 -12.71
N GLU A 53 5.52 -2.27 -13.00
CA GLU A 53 6.88 -2.81 -12.98
C GLU A 53 7.28 -3.26 -11.57
N GLN A 54 6.96 -2.45 -10.54
CA GLN A 54 7.17 -2.84 -9.15
C GLN A 54 6.37 -4.09 -8.78
N TRP A 55 5.12 -4.18 -9.26
CA TRP A 55 4.31 -5.37 -9.06
C TRP A 55 4.88 -6.61 -9.75
N TYR A 56 5.38 -6.48 -10.99
CA TYR A 56 6.05 -7.58 -11.68
C TYR A 56 7.29 -8.04 -10.90
N MET A 57 8.13 -7.12 -10.44
CA MET A 57 9.29 -7.45 -9.62
C MET A 57 8.91 -8.14 -8.30
N MET A 58 7.85 -7.69 -7.62
CA MET A 58 7.36 -8.31 -6.39
C MET A 58 6.85 -9.75 -6.60
N THR A 59 6.37 -10.08 -7.80
CA THR A 59 5.87 -11.42 -8.15
C THR A 59 6.93 -12.31 -8.80
N GLY A 60 8.20 -11.90 -8.76
CA GLY A 60 9.31 -12.68 -9.32
C GLY A 60 9.41 -12.61 -10.85
N ARG A 61 8.85 -11.56 -11.47
CA ARG A 61 8.96 -11.28 -12.91
C ARG A 61 9.95 -10.14 -13.17
N ASN A 62 10.40 -10.04 -14.41
CA ASN A 62 11.16 -8.90 -14.90
C ASN A 62 10.29 -7.62 -14.94
N PRO A 63 10.89 -6.42 -14.96
CA PRO A 63 10.14 -5.15 -14.99
C PRO A 63 9.21 -5.00 -16.20
N ASP A 64 9.47 -5.70 -17.30
CA ASP A 64 8.64 -5.75 -18.50
C ASP A 64 7.51 -6.79 -18.43
N GLY A 65 7.39 -7.50 -17.30
CA GLY A 65 6.39 -8.55 -17.07
C GLY A 65 6.79 -9.93 -17.58
N SER A 66 7.97 -10.10 -18.19
CA SER A 66 8.47 -11.40 -18.63
C SER A 66 8.92 -12.27 -17.44
N SER A 67 8.92 -13.60 -17.61
CA SER A 67 9.34 -14.53 -16.56
C SER A 67 10.82 -14.38 -16.24
N ALA A 68 11.19 -14.25 -14.96
CA ALA A 68 12.58 -14.36 -14.54
C ALA A 68 13.03 -15.83 -14.67
N HIS A 69 14.10 -16.07 -15.43
CA HIS A 69 14.76 -17.38 -15.52
C HIS A 69 15.76 -17.59 -14.38
#